data_AF-A0AAV8ZMI1-F1
#
_entry.id   AF-A0AAV8ZMI1-F1
#
_cell.length_a   1.000
_cell.length_b   1.000
_cell.length_c   1.000
_cell.angle_alpha   90.00
_cell.angle_beta   90.00
_cell.angle_gamma   90.00
#
_symmetry.space_group_name_H-M   'P 1'
#
loop_
_entity.id
_entity.type
_entity.pdbx_description
1 polymer ?
#
loop_
_entity_poly.entity_id
_entity_poly.type
_entity_poly.pdbx_seq_one_letter_code
_entity_poly.pdbx_strand_id
1 'polypeptide(L)'
;MTVRSKFQLVGAAAMMVAGKMEEYQPIDAQEWSYLTGDTFTTRQVLKMEQLIMKVLRFKMQPPTICDFIQHLCAEEKMDSETVHLAMVGFEFFVFAAFASEEA
;
A
#
# COMPACT_ATOMS: atom_id res chain seq x y z
N MET A 1 9.33 12.64 -18.46
CA MET A 1 8.48 11.54 -17.96
C MET A 1 7.08 11.72 -18.48
N THR A 2 6.51 10.65 -19.05
CA THR A 2 5.10 10.60 -19.44
C THR A 2 4.19 10.59 -18.21
N VAL A 3 2.89 10.85 -18.39
CA VAL A 3 1.90 10.75 -17.30
C VAL A 3 1.92 9.35 -16.67
N ARG A 4 1.99 8.30 -17.50
CA ARG A 4 2.12 6.91 -17.07
C ARG A 4 3.33 6.67 -16.16
N SER A 5 4.52 7.14 -16.54
CA SER A 5 5.72 6.97 -15.71
C SER A 5 5.63 7.71 -14.38
N LYS A 6 4.96 8.87 -14.33
CA LYS A 6 4.73 9.59 -13.07
C LYS A 6 3.78 8.83 -12.16
N PHE A 7 2.72 8.23 -12.72
CA PHE A 7 1.76 7.43 -11.97
C PHE A 7 2.43 6.18 -11.36
N GLN A 8 3.24 5.47 -12.16
CA GLN A 8 4.04 4.34 -11.66
C GLN A 8 5.01 4.75 -10.54
N LEU A 9 5.65 5.93 -10.66
CA LEU A 9 6.50 6.47 -9.59
C LEU A 9 5.72 6.74 -8.29
N VAL A 10 4.49 7.25 -8.39
CA VAL A 10 3.61 7.43 -7.23
C VAL A 10 3.31 6.07 -6.59
N GLY A 11 2.92 5.08 -7.38
CA GLY A 11 2.64 3.73 -6.86
C GLY A 11 3.86 3.09 -6.18
N ALA A 12 5.03 3.15 -6.82
CA ALA A 12 6.27 2.61 -6.26
C ALA A 12 6.67 3.31 -4.95
N ALA A 13 6.58 4.63 -4.89
CA ALA A 13 6.89 5.38 -3.67
C ALA A 13 5.84 5.17 -2.56
N ALA A 14 4.56 5.03 -2.91
CA ALA A 14 3.49 4.72 -1.95
C ALA A 14 3.70 3.34 -1.31
N MET A 15 4.09 2.33 -2.09
CA MET A 15 4.40 1.00 -1.58
C MET A 15 5.61 1.01 -0.64
N MET A 16 6.68 1.73 -0.99
CA MET A 16 7.85 1.90 -0.11
C MET A 16 7.49 2.59 1.21
N VAL A 17 6.62 3.62 1.14
CA VAL A 17 6.12 4.31 2.33
C VAL A 17 5.29 3.38 3.20
N ALA A 18 4.38 2.59 2.62
CA ALA A 18 3.58 1.61 3.36
C ALA A 18 4.47 0.56 4.04
N GLY A 19 5.48 0.02 3.34
CA GLY A 19 6.45 -0.92 3.92
C GLY A 19 7.16 -0.35 5.14
N LYS A 20 7.59 0.93 5.09
CA LYS A 20 8.20 1.60 6.26
C LYS A 20 7.28 1.76 7.47
N MET A 21 5.96 1.72 7.28
CA MET A 21 4.99 1.84 8.37
C MET A 21 4.61 0.50 8.99
N GLU A 22 4.56 -0.56 8.18
CA GLU A 22 4.00 -1.86 8.58
C GLU A 22 5.05 -2.96 8.76
N GLU A 23 6.19 -2.90 8.06
CA GLU A 23 7.19 -3.97 8.08
C GLU A 23 8.24 -3.75 9.16
N TYR A 24 8.70 -4.84 9.78
CA TYR A 24 9.83 -4.81 10.73
C TYR A 24 11.14 -4.39 10.03
N GLN A 25 11.34 -4.80 8.77
CA GLN A 25 12.51 -4.47 7.97
C GLN A 25 12.09 -4.01 6.57
N PRO A 26 11.79 -2.71 6.41
CA PRO A 26 11.41 -2.17 5.11
C PRO A 26 12.60 -2.08 4.17
N ILE A 27 12.31 -2.22 2.87
CA ILE A 27 13.30 -2.09 1.81
C ILE A 27 13.64 -0.60 1.59
N ASP A 28 14.92 -0.30 1.40
CA ASP A 28 15.38 1.07 1.23
C ASP A 28 15.20 1.59 -0.21
N ALA A 29 15.34 2.90 -0.41
CA ALA A 29 15.10 3.53 -1.71
C ALA A 29 16.16 3.17 -2.78
N GLN A 30 17.34 2.71 -2.38
CA GLN A 30 18.39 2.27 -3.30
C GLN A 30 18.07 0.86 -3.82
N GLU A 31 17.70 -0.04 -2.91
CA GLU A 31 17.25 -1.38 -3.25
C GLU A 31 15.94 -1.34 -4.06
N TRP A 32 15.02 -0.42 -3.76
CA TRP A 32 13.80 -0.21 -4.55
C TRP A 32 14.10 0.26 -6.00
N SER A 33 15.07 1.18 -6.16
CA SER A 33 15.54 1.61 -7.48
C SER A 33 16.08 0.43 -8.28
N TYR A 34 16.87 -0.42 -7.64
CA TYR A 34 17.43 -1.62 -8.25
C TYR A 34 16.35 -2.64 -8.64
N LEU A 35 15.40 -2.95 -7.75
CA LEU A 35 14.32 -3.90 -8.00
C LEU A 35 13.39 -3.48 -9.14
N THR A 36 13.24 -2.17 -9.35
CA THR A 36 12.47 -1.63 -10.48
C THR A 36 13.28 -1.53 -11.79
N GLY A 37 14.49 -2.12 -11.85
CA GLY A 37 15.34 -2.09 -13.03
C GLY A 37 15.81 -0.69 -13.41
N ASP A 38 16.08 0.16 -12.41
CA ASP A 38 16.46 1.57 -12.56
C ASP A 38 15.44 2.42 -13.32
N THR A 39 14.18 1.97 -13.36
CA THR A 39 13.07 2.75 -13.94
C THR A 39 12.93 4.11 -13.25
N PHE A 40 13.22 4.17 -11.95
CA PHE A 40 13.26 5.39 -11.16
C PHE A 40 14.54 5.47 -10.36
N THR A 41 15.23 6.61 -10.43
CA THR A 41 16.39 6.86 -9.58
C THR A 41 15.98 6.99 -8.11
N THR A 42 16.87 6.61 -7.19
CA THR A 42 16.68 6.80 -5.74
C THR A 42 16.24 8.23 -5.38
N ARG A 43 16.80 9.24 -6.04
CA ARG A 43 16.43 10.66 -5.82
C ARG A 43 14.98 10.95 -6.23
N GLN A 44 14.47 10.33 -7.29
CA GLN A 44 13.06 10.48 -7.70
C GLN A 44 12.14 9.81 -6.69
N VAL A 45 12.48 8.60 -6.23
CA VAL A 45 11.70 7.86 -5.22
C VAL A 45 11.62 8.66 -3.92
N LEU A 46 12.76 9.15 -3.39
CA LEU A 46 12.79 9.94 -2.16
C LEU A 46 12.02 11.28 -2.28
N LYS A 47 12.09 11.95 -3.44
CA LYS A 47 11.29 13.15 -3.68
C LYS A 47 9.80 12.86 -3.70
N MET A 48 9.39 11.72 -4.28
CA MET A 48 8.00 11.32 -4.33
C MET A 48 7.49 10.92 -2.94
N GLU A 49 8.29 10.18 -2.16
CA GLU A 49 8.01 9.89 -0.75
C GLU A 49 7.74 11.18 0.04
N GLN A 50 8.62 12.18 -0.05
CA GLN A 50 8.43 13.47 0.61
C GLN A 50 7.13 14.17 0.18
N LEU A 51 6.79 14.08 -1.10
CA LEU A 51 5.54 14.65 -1.62
C LEU A 51 4.31 13.94 -1.06
N ILE A 52 4.32 12.60 -1.04
CA ILE A 52 3.24 11.78 -0.46
C ILE A 52 3.03 12.15 1.01
N MET A 53 4.10 12.16 1.82
CA MET A 53 4.01 12.54 3.23
C MET A 53 3.46 13.95 3.43
N LYS A 54 3.87 14.91 2.58
CA LYS A 54 3.37 16.28 2.64
C LYS A 54 1.88 16.38 2.29
N VAL A 55 1.43 15.68 1.24
CA VAL A 55 0.03 15.67 0.82
C VAL A 55 -0.86 15.03 1.90
N LEU A 56 -0.41 13.91 2.48
CA LEU A 56 -1.10 13.21 3.57
C LEU A 56 -0.98 13.93 4.92
N ARG A 57 -0.18 15.01 5.01
CA ARG A 57 0.11 15.74 6.26
C ARG A 57 0.61 14.80 7.36
N PHE A 58 1.43 13.83 6.97
CA PHE A 58 1.96 12.78 7.87
C PHE A 58 0.89 11.95 8.60
N LYS A 59 -0.36 11.92 8.12
CA LYS A 59 -1.41 11.02 8.62
C LYS A 59 -1.28 9.66 7.94
N MET A 60 -0.33 8.84 8.42
CA MET A 60 0.12 7.63 7.72
C MET A 60 -0.53 6.32 8.19
N GLN A 61 -1.26 6.34 9.30
CA GLN A 61 -1.89 5.14 9.88
C GLN A 61 -3.39 5.37 10.13
N PRO A 62 -4.21 5.54 9.07
CA PRO A 62 -5.65 5.45 9.23
C PRO A 62 -6.05 4.00 9.54
N PRO A 63 -7.13 3.76 10.30
CA PRO A 63 -7.67 2.41 10.46
C PRO A 63 -8.06 1.84 9.09
N THR A 64 -7.65 0.61 8.84
CA THR A 64 -7.91 -0.17 7.63
C THR A 64 -9.09 -1.09 7.82
N ILE A 65 -9.61 -1.64 6.72
CA ILE A 65 -10.70 -2.64 6.78
C ILE A 65 -10.24 -3.90 7.50
N CYS A 66 -8.96 -4.27 7.39
CA CYS A 66 -8.35 -5.36 8.16
C CYS A 66 -8.48 -5.12 9.67
N ASP A 67 -8.22 -3.89 10.14
CA ASP A 67 -8.38 -3.53 11.56
C ASP A 67 -9.83 -3.71 12.02
N PHE A 68 -10.79 -3.31 11.20
CA PHE A 68 -12.22 -3.48 11.51
C PHE A 68 -12.64 -4.96 11.51
N ILE A 69 -12.20 -5.75 10.54
CA ILE A 69 -12.50 -7.20 10.50
C ILE A 69 -11.94 -7.88 11.74
N GLN A 70 -10.69 -7.61 12.10
CA GLN A 70 -10.07 -8.16 13.30
C GLN A 70 -10.83 -7.76 14.56
N HIS A 71 -11.18 -6.48 14.69
CA HIS A 71 -11.91 -5.98 15.84
C HIS A 71 -13.29 -6.63 15.99
N LEU A 72 -14.10 -6.63 14.92
CA LEU A 72 -15.45 -7.19 14.94
C LEU A 72 -15.45 -8.71 15.15
N CYS A 73 -14.57 -9.44 14.47
CA CYS A 73 -14.46 -10.89 14.65
C CYS A 73 -13.98 -11.27 16.05
N ALA A 74 -13.10 -10.47 16.66
CA ALA A 74 -12.66 -10.69 18.03
C ALA A 74 -13.79 -10.46 19.05
N GLU A 75 -14.61 -9.42 18.86
CA GLU A 75 -15.77 -9.15 19.72
C GLU A 75 -16.80 -10.28 19.66
N GLU A 76 -17.10 -10.77 18.46
CA GLU A 76 -18.07 -11.84 18.22
C GLU A 76 -17.50 -13.25 18.44
N LYS A 77 -16.23 -13.38 18.82
CA LYS A 77 -15.51 -14.65 19.03
C LYS A 77 -15.61 -15.60 17.84
N MET A 78 -15.50 -15.04 16.64
CA MET A 78 -15.53 -15.80 15.39
C MET A 78 -14.32 -16.73 15.31
N ASP A 79 -14.51 -17.85 14.65
CA ASP A 79 -13.44 -18.80 14.39
C ASP A 79 -12.46 -18.24 13.34
N SER A 80 -11.28 -18.86 13.30
CA SER A 80 -10.20 -18.45 12.40
C SER A 80 -10.59 -18.56 10.92
N GLU A 81 -11.39 -19.57 10.53
CA GLU A 81 -11.80 -19.76 9.13
C GLU A 81 -12.67 -18.59 8.66
N THR A 82 -13.63 -18.16 9.49
CA THR A 82 -14.48 -17.01 9.22
C THR A 82 -13.66 -15.72 9.05
N VAL A 83 -12.67 -15.48 9.92
CA VAL A 83 -11.78 -14.31 9.83
C VAL A 83 -10.99 -14.32 8.52
N HIS A 84 -10.36 -15.45 8.18
CA HIS A 84 -9.59 -15.58 6.94
C HIS A 84 -10.47 -15.41 5.69
N LEU A 85 -11.68 -15.96 5.69
CA LEU A 85 -12.62 -15.79 4.59
C LEU A 85 -13.02 -14.32 4.41
N ALA A 86 -13.28 -13.60 5.50
CA ALA A 86 -13.58 -12.16 5.46
C ALA A 86 -12.39 -11.35 4.90
N MET A 87 -11.17 -11.64 5.35
CA MET A 87 -9.96 -10.99 4.86
C MET A 87 -9.75 -11.24 3.36
N VAL A 88 -9.87 -12.49 2.90
CA VAL A 88 -9.73 -12.83 1.47
C VAL A 88 -10.84 -12.19 0.63
N GLY A 89 -12.09 -12.21 1.13
CA GLY A 89 -13.21 -11.56 0.45
C GLY A 89 -12.99 -10.06 0.26
N PHE A 90 -12.39 -9.40 1.25
CA PHE A 90 -12.01 -7.99 1.14
C PHE A 90 -10.90 -7.76 0.09
N GLU A 91 -9.84 -8.58 0.09
CA GLU A 91 -8.78 -8.48 -0.94
C GLU A 91 -9.33 -8.64 -2.37
N PHE A 92 -10.24 -9.59 -2.59
CA PHE A 92 -10.93 -9.74 -3.87
C PHE A 92 -11.80 -8.53 -4.22
N PHE A 93 -12.48 -7.93 -3.24
CA PHE A 93 -13.27 -6.73 -3.46
C PHE A 93 -12.39 -5.55 -3.90
N VAL A 94 -11.23 -5.34 -3.27
CA VAL A 94 -10.28 -4.31 -3.69
C VAL A 94 -9.85 -4.52 -5.13
N PHE A 95 -9.46 -5.74 -5.50
CA PHE A 95 -9.07 -6.06 -6.87
C PHE A 95 -10.20 -5.84 -7.89
N ALA A 96 -11.41 -6.30 -7.56
CA ALA A 96 -12.58 -6.16 -8.42
C ALA A 96 -13.01 -4.70 -8.60
N ALA A 97 -12.93 -3.88 -7.54
CA ALA A 97 -13.23 -2.45 -7.60
C ALA A 97 -12.31 -1.75 -8.61
N PHE A 98 -11.00 -1.99 -8.55
CA PHE A 98 -10.05 -1.42 -9.51
C PHE A 98 -10.22 -1.96 -10.93
N ALA A 99 -10.59 -3.23 -11.09
CA ALA A 99 -10.85 -3.80 -12.41
C ALA A 99 -12.14 -3.25 -13.06
N SER A 100 -13.12 -2.82 -12.25
CA SER A 100 -14.40 -2.28 -12.75
C SER A 100 -14.31 -0.83 -13.25
N GLU A 101 -13.33 -0.06 -12.79
CA GLU A 101 -13.10 1.33 -13.23
C GLU A 101 -12.39 1.43 -14.60
N GLU A 102 -11.94 0.31 -15.18
CA GLU A 102 -11.31 0.25 -16.51
C GLU A 102 -12.27 -0.16 -17.65
N ALA A 103 -13.59 -0.31 -17.38
CA ALA A 103 -14.61 -0.73 -18.36
C ALA A 103 -15.51 0.41 -18.87
#